data_AF-A0A972X0S3-F1
#
_entry.id   AF-A0A972X0S3-F1
#
_cell.length_a   1.000
_cell.length_b   1.000
_cell.length_c   1.000
_cell.angle_alpha   90.00
_cell.angle_beta   90.00
_cell.angle_gamma   90.00
#
_symmetry.space_group_name_H-M   'P 1'
#
loop_
_entity.id
_entity.type
_entity.pdbx_description
1 polymer ?
#
loop_
_entity_poly.entity_id
_entity_poly.type
_entity_poly.pdbx_seq_one_letter_code
_entity_poly.pdbx_strand_id
1 'polypeptide(L)'
;MTTKAKGTSVRQKIIDLGKKIGVAPRDIETVFMIERLVVRLIADKHLASHLVFKGGFVGLKIYESPRYTVDLDALLVKANTEETLERVKRQAESDLNDGVWFRYESQIDLATQGEYGGIRHSYRAGIG
;
A
#
# COMPACT_ATOMS: atom_id res chain seq x y z
N MET A 1 -9.60 -23.01 1.98
CA MET A 1 -8.31 -22.79 1.29
C MET A 1 -7.35 -22.13 2.28
N THR A 2 -6.15 -22.68 2.49
CA THR A 2 -5.16 -22.13 3.46
C THR A 2 -4.56 -20.82 2.96
N THR A 3 -3.99 -19.98 3.85
CA THR A 3 -3.29 -18.73 3.48
C THR A 3 -2.19 -18.99 2.45
N LYS A 4 -1.41 -20.07 2.67
CA LYS A 4 -0.41 -20.56 1.71
C LYS A 4 -1.00 -20.85 0.33
N ALA A 5 -2.11 -21.59 0.26
CA ALA A 5 -2.75 -21.94 -1.01
C ALA A 5 -3.31 -20.70 -1.73
N LYS A 6 -3.88 -19.74 -0.99
CA LYS A 6 -4.30 -18.45 -1.55
C LYS A 6 -3.10 -17.68 -2.10
N GLY A 7 -2.02 -17.60 -1.34
CA GLY A 7 -0.81 -16.90 -1.75
C GLY A 7 -0.15 -17.50 -2.99
N THR A 8 -0.11 -18.83 -3.11
CA THR A 8 0.34 -19.51 -4.34
C THR A 8 -0.55 -19.16 -5.53
N SER A 9 -1.87 -19.17 -5.35
CA SER A 9 -2.82 -18.81 -6.42
C SER A 9 -2.65 -17.37 -6.88
N VAL A 10 -2.49 -16.42 -5.96
CA VAL A 10 -2.26 -14.99 -6.29
C VAL A 10 -0.95 -14.82 -7.07
N ARG A 11 0.15 -15.42 -6.60
CA ARG A 11 1.44 -15.35 -7.31
C ARG A 11 1.36 -15.90 -8.73
N GLN A 12 0.70 -17.05 -8.91
CA GLN A 12 0.54 -17.62 -10.24
C GLN A 12 -0.23 -16.67 -11.17
N LYS A 13 -1.32 -16.05 -10.68
CA LYS A 13 -2.07 -15.05 -11.45
C LYS A 13 -1.25 -13.82 -11.81
N ILE A 14 -0.38 -13.35 -10.92
CA ILE A 14 0.54 -12.23 -11.19
C ILE A 14 1.53 -12.61 -12.30
N ILE A 15 2.12 -13.82 -12.24
CA ILE A 15 3.04 -14.33 -13.26
C ILE A 15 2.34 -14.44 -14.62
N ASP A 16 1.14 -15.03 -14.64
CA ASP A 16 0.38 -15.23 -15.86
C ASP A 16 -0.06 -13.89 -16.47
N LEU A 17 -0.44 -12.92 -15.63
CA LEU A 17 -0.76 -11.57 -16.08
C LEU A 17 0.47 -10.88 -16.67
N GLY A 18 1.63 -10.95 -16.02
CA GLY A 18 2.89 -10.38 -16.51
C GLY A 18 3.27 -10.89 -17.89
N LYS A 19 3.18 -12.21 -18.10
CA LYS A 19 3.39 -12.82 -19.43
C LYS A 19 2.39 -12.30 -20.47
N LYS A 20 1.11 -12.13 -20.08
CA LYS A 20 0.05 -11.69 -20.98
C LYS A 20 0.24 -10.24 -21.44
N ILE A 21 0.70 -9.35 -20.57
CA ILE A 21 0.79 -7.90 -20.85
C ILE A 21 2.22 -7.41 -21.11
N GLY A 22 3.22 -8.31 -21.09
CA GLY A 22 4.61 -7.96 -21.35
C GLY A 22 5.27 -7.13 -20.24
N VAL A 23 4.78 -7.21 -19.00
CA VAL A 23 5.31 -6.48 -17.84
C VAL A 23 5.94 -7.47 -16.87
N ALA A 24 7.03 -7.07 -16.21
CA ALA A 24 7.71 -7.91 -15.23
C ALA A 24 6.73 -8.27 -14.08
N PRO A 25 6.61 -9.55 -13.68
CA PRO A 25 5.72 -9.96 -12.59
C PRO A 25 5.96 -9.20 -11.28
N ARG A 26 7.22 -8.79 -11.02
CA ARG A 26 7.59 -7.99 -9.85
C ARG A 26 6.89 -6.63 -9.82
N ASP A 27 6.76 -5.96 -10.96
CA ASP A 27 6.15 -4.64 -11.02
C ASP A 27 4.64 -4.73 -10.78
N ILE A 28 4.01 -5.78 -11.32
CA ILE A 28 2.61 -6.12 -11.06
C ILE A 28 2.41 -6.47 -9.59
N GLU A 29 3.32 -7.24 -9.00
CA GLU A 29 3.29 -7.57 -7.56
C GLU A 29 3.36 -6.31 -6.70
N THR A 30 4.28 -5.38 -6.98
CA THR A 30 4.36 -4.10 -6.25
C THR A 30 3.03 -3.33 -6.32
N VAL A 31 2.47 -3.16 -7.52
CA VAL A 31 1.21 -2.43 -7.70
C VAL A 31 0.07 -3.12 -6.96
N PHE A 32 -0.03 -4.45 -7.09
CA PHE A 32 -1.01 -5.26 -6.36
C PHE A 32 -0.87 -5.08 -4.85
N MET A 33 0.34 -5.12 -4.31
CA MET A 33 0.59 -4.91 -2.88
C MET A 33 0.16 -3.52 -2.42
N ILE A 34 0.44 -2.47 -3.20
CA ILE A 34 -0.02 -1.11 -2.87
C ILE A 34 -1.56 -1.05 -2.91
N GLU A 35 -2.22 -1.66 -3.90
CA GLU A 35 -3.69 -1.76 -3.95
C GLU A 35 -4.25 -2.48 -2.71
N ARG A 36 -3.61 -3.56 -2.25
CA ARG A 36 -4.01 -4.29 -1.04
C ARG A 36 -3.77 -3.49 0.24
N LEU A 37 -2.77 -2.62 0.28
CA LEU A 37 -2.57 -1.67 1.38
C LEU A 37 -3.67 -0.60 1.37
N VAL A 38 -3.98 0.00 0.21
CA VAL A 38 -5.08 0.98 0.07
C VAL A 38 -6.39 0.40 0.59
N VAL A 39 -6.76 -0.82 0.15
CA VAL A 39 -8.00 -1.49 0.59
C VAL A 39 -8.06 -1.63 2.12
N ARG A 40 -6.94 -2.00 2.76
CA ARG A 40 -6.85 -2.10 4.22
C ARG A 40 -7.04 -0.76 4.91
N LEU A 41 -6.40 0.30 4.41
CA LEU A 41 -6.51 1.63 4.98
C LEU A 41 -7.94 2.19 4.84
N ILE A 42 -8.56 2.07 3.67
CA ILE A 42 -9.90 2.63 3.43
C ILE A 42 -11.03 1.82 4.07
N ALA A 43 -10.75 0.59 4.54
CA ALA A 43 -11.72 -0.18 5.33
C ALA A 43 -12.04 0.49 6.68
N ASP A 44 -11.14 1.33 7.19
CA ASP A 44 -11.38 2.19 8.35
C ASP A 44 -12.02 3.50 7.91
N LYS A 45 -13.24 3.77 8.40
CA LYS A 45 -14.00 4.98 8.03
C LYS A 45 -13.27 6.28 8.37
N HIS A 46 -12.50 6.30 9.46
CA HIS A 46 -11.75 7.50 9.86
C HIS A 46 -10.57 7.74 8.91
N LEU A 47 -9.84 6.68 8.54
CA LEU A 47 -8.76 6.83 7.55
C LEU A 47 -9.32 7.20 6.17
N ALA A 48 -10.41 6.57 5.75
CA ALA A 48 -11.06 6.85 4.46
C ALA A 48 -11.52 8.32 4.31
N SER A 49 -11.89 8.99 5.40
CA SER A 49 -12.34 10.38 5.36
C SER A 49 -11.23 11.42 5.47
N HIS A 50 -10.04 11.03 5.96
CA HIS A 50 -8.96 11.98 6.28
C HIS A 50 -7.67 11.75 5.49
N LEU A 51 -7.52 10.60 4.82
CA LEU A 51 -6.40 10.34 3.91
C LEU A 51 -6.77 10.72 2.48
N VAL A 52 -5.99 11.62 1.88
CA VAL A 52 -6.06 11.93 0.45
C VAL A 52 -4.84 11.33 -0.23
N PHE A 53 -5.03 10.22 -0.94
CA PHE A 53 -3.95 9.59 -1.70
C PHE A 53 -3.45 10.49 -2.83
N LYS A 54 -2.14 10.50 -3.05
CA LYS A 54 -1.47 11.32 -4.06
C LYS A 54 -0.22 10.59 -4.60
N GLY A 55 0.66 11.36 -5.24
CA GLY A 55 2.00 10.90 -5.62
C GLY A 55 2.00 9.91 -6.78
N GLY A 56 3.06 9.10 -6.85
CA GLY A 56 3.31 8.23 -7.99
C GLY A 56 2.21 7.20 -8.21
N PHE A 57 1.63 6.65 -7.14
CA PHE A 57 0.62 5.60 -7.24
C PHE A 57 -0.69 6.11 -7.86
N VAL A 58 -1.13 7.31 -7.46
CA VAL A 58 -2.30 7.95 -8.10
C VAL A 58 -1.99 8.31 -9.56
N GLY A 59 -0.78 8.80 -9.84
CA GLY A 59 -0.28 9.01 -11.20
C GLY A 59 -0.42 7.77 -12.07
N LEU A 60 0.04 6.62 -11.57
CA LEU A 60 -0.03 5.33 -12.25
C LEU A 60 -1.48 4.85 -12.46
N LYS A 61 -2.33 4.91 -11.42
CA LYS A 61 -3.67 4.29 -11.45
C LYS A 61 -4.75 5.15 -12.11
N ILE A 62 -4.64 6.47 -12.05
CA ILE A 62 -5.68 7.40 -12.49
C ILE A 62 -5.29 8.14 -13.77
N TYR A 63 -4.01 8.44 -13.94
CA TYR A 63 -3.52 9.29 -15.03
C TYR A 63 -2.66 8.52 -16.05
N GLU A 64 -2.64 7.18 -15.97
CA GLU A 64 -1.88 6.30 -16.87
C GLU A 64 -0.40 6.69 -16.98
N SER A 65 0.16 7.25 -15.89
CA SER A 65 1.56 7.64 -15.88
C SER A 65 2.47 6.42 -16.03
N PRO A 66 3.49 6.45 -16.91
CA PRO A 66 4.43 5.35 -17.06
C PRO A 66 5.44 5.27 -15.90
N ARG A 67 5.39 6.21 -14.95
CA ARG A 67 6.33 6.28 -13.82
C ARG A 67 6.04 5.15 -12.83
N TYR A 68 7.00 4.25 -12.68
CA TYR A 68 7.00 3.23 -11.64
C TYR A 68 7.08 3.86 -10.24
N THR A 69 6.36 3.27 -9.28
CA THR A 69 6.37 3.66 -7.88
C THR A 69 6.38 2.43 -6.98
N VAL A 70 7.03 2.56 -5.82
CA VAL A 70 6.97 1.60 -4.72
C VAL A 70 6.26 2.18 -3.50
N ASP A 71 6.04 3.50 -3.49
CA ASP A 71 5.47 4.24 -2.38
C ASP A 71 3.97 4.47 -2.58
N LEU A 72 3.25 4.51 -1.45
CA LEU A 72 1.89 5.02 -1.34
C LEU A 72 1.93 6.35 -0.59
N ASP A 73 1.75 7.45 -1.30
CA ASP A 73 1.73 8.79 -0.71
C ASP A 73 0.31 9.20 -0.32
N ALA A 74 0.16 9.82 0.84
CA ALA A 74 -1.10 10.41 1.28
C ALA A 74 -0.87 11.75 1.98
N LEU A 75 -1.87 12.63 1.90
CA LEU A 75 -2.00 13.78 2.77
C LEU A 75 -2.98 13.44 3.90
N LEU A 76 -2.65 13.86 5.11
CA LEU A 76 -3.58 13.86 6.24
C LEU A 76 -4.33 15.19 6.27
N VAL A 77 -5.66 15.13 6.29
CA VAL A 77 -6.52 16.31 6.28
C VAL A 77 -7.37 16.31 7.55
N LYS A 78 -7.34 17.41 8.31
CA LYS A 78 -8.25 17.66 9.45
C LYS A 78 -8.35 16.53 10.49
N ALA A 79 -7.25 15.84 10.77
CA ALA A 79 -7.20 14.77 11.77
C ALA A 79 -5.91 14.84 12.60
N ASN A 80 -5.91 14.18 13.76
CA ASN A 80 -4.74 14.09 14.63
C ASN A 80 -3.71 13.14 14.02
N THR A 81 -2.47 13.61 13.86
CA THR A 81 -1.39 12.83 13.23
C THR A 81 -1.08 11.55 13.99
N GLU A 82 -0.82 11.62 15.29
CA GLU A 82 -0.42 10.46 16.10
C GLU A 82 -1.49 9.36 16.12
N GLU A 83 -2.74 9.74 16.38
CA GLU A 83 -3.88 8.82 16.33
C GLU A 83 -4.04 8.18 14.94
N THR A 84 -3.88 8.97 13.88
CA THR A 84 -3.98 8.48 12.50
C THR A 84 -2.87 7.48 12.21
N LEU A 85 -1.63 7.75 12.62
CA LEU A 85 -0.51 6.83 12.40
C LEU A 85 -0.72 5.49 13.10
N GLU A 86 -1.23 5.49 14.33
CA GLU A 86 -1.56 4.25 15.05
C GLU A 86 -2.69 3.48 14.36
N ARG A 87 -3.72 4.17 13.86
CA ARG A 87 -4.77 3.55 13.03
C ARG A 87 -4.18 2.96 11.75
N VAL A 88 -3.30 3.68 11.05
CA VAL A 88 -2.64 3.23 9.83
C VAL A 88 -1.83 1.96 10.09
N LYS A 89 -1.04 1.91 11.18
CA LYS A 89 -0.31 0.70 11.61
C LYS A 89 -1.26 -0.48 11.80
N ARG A 90 -2.30 -0.30 12.62
CA ARG A 90 -3.28 -1.35 12.92
C ARG A 90 -4.00 -1.86 11.66
N GLN A 91 -4.43 -0.94 10.80
CA GLN A 91 -5.21 -1.31 9.62
C GLN A 91 -4.33 -1.94 8.53
N ALA A 92 -3.12 -1.44 8.31
CA ALA A 92 -2.17 -2.06 7.39
C ALA A 92 -1.89 -3.53 7.75
N GLU A 93 -1.79 -3.86 9.03
CA GLU A 93 -1.56 -5.25 9.47
C GLU A 93 -2.85 -6.11 9.56
N SER A 94 -4.02 -5.55 9.27
CA SER A 94 -5.27 -6.30 9.32
C SER A 94 -5.30 -7.44 8.29
N ASP A 95 -5.78 -8.60 8.71
CA ASP A 95 -6.00 -9.74 7.82
C ASP A 95 -7.36 -9.60 7.12
N LEU A 96 -7.32 -9.40 5.81
CA LEU A 96 -8.52 -9.39 4.97
C LEU A 96 -8.86 -10.78 4.41
N ASN A 97 -8.18 -11.83 4.88
CA ASN A 97 -8.27 -13.20 4.40
C ASN A 97 -8.02 -13.30 2.88
N ASP A 98 -7.17 -12.42 2.35
CA ASP A 98 -6.83 -12.28 0.93
C ASP A 98 -5.49 -12.92 0.56
N GLY A 99 -4.82 -13.54 1.54
CA GLY A 99 -3.50 -14.14 1.34
C GLY A 99 -2.38 -13.11 1.22
N VAL A 100 -2.58 -11.89 1.73
CA VAL A 100 -1.57 -10.84 1.79
C VAL A 100 -1.38 -10.41 3.24
N TRP A 101 -0.15 -10.08 3.60
CA TRP A 101 0.17 -9.56 4.92
C TRP A 101 1.09 -8.35 4.82
N PHE A 102 0.97 -7.47 5.80
CA PHE A 102 1.88 -6.37 6.06
C PHE A 102 2.33 -6.45 7.52
N ARG A 103 3.56 -6.03 7.78
CA ARG A 103 4.16 -5.90 9.10
C ARG A 103 4.90 -4.58 9.16
N TYR A 104 4.51 -3.73 10.09
CA TYR A 104 5.18 -2.48 10.37
C TYR A 104 6.62 -2.76 10.81
N GLU A 105 7.58 -2.05 10.22
CA GLU A 105 9.00 -2.16 10.54
C GLU A 105 9.52 -0.92 11.25
N SER A 106 9.23 0.26 10.73
CA SER A 106 9.77 1.51 11.28
C SER A 106 8.96 2.74 10.87
N GLN A 107 9.18 3.83 11.60
CA GLN A 107 8.67 5.16 11.31
C GLN A 107 9.83 6.14 11.35
N ILE A 108 9.90 7.03 10.36
CA ILE A 108 10.85 8.12 10.32
C ILE A 108 10.12 9.44 10.12
N ASP A 109 10.56 10.47 10.85
CA ASP A 109 10.15 11.85 10.61
C ASP A 109 11.04 12.46 9.53
N LEU A 110 10.40 13.04 8.51
CA LEU A 110 11.03 13.69 7.37
C LEU A 110 11.06 15.22 7.53
N ALA A 111 11.00 15.73 8.78
CA ALA A 111 11.03 17.15 9.13
C ALA A 111 12.12 17.98 8.42
N THR A 112 13.19 17.36 7.92
CA THR A 112 14.28 18.03 7.20
C THR A 112 14.05 18.21 5.69
N GLN A 113 12.91 17.76 5.14
CA GLN A 113 12.67 17.75 3.68
C GLN A 113 11.77 18.88 3.14
N GLY A 114 11.41 19.89 3.94
CA GLY A 114 10.69 21.08 3.45
C GLY A 114 9.86 21.82 4.51
N GLU A 115 9.13 22.85 4.08
CA GLU A 115 8.24 23.69 4.93
C GLU A 115 7.09 22.89 5.58
N TYR A 116 6.73 21.75 4.98
CA TYR A 116 5.80 20.76 5.53
C TYR A 116 6.54 19.43 5.63
N GLY A 117 6.92 19.05 6.86
CA GLY A 117 7.51 17.74 7.12
C GLY A 117 6.57 16.59 6.71
N GLY A 118 7.12 15.38 6.64
CA GLY A 118 6.37 14.17 6.33
C GLY A 118 6.70 13.06 7.33
N ILE A 119 5.84 12.04 7.39
CA ILE A 119 6.11 10.85 8.20
C ILE A 119 6.06 9.66 7.26
N ARG A 120 7.12 8.84 7.28
CA ARG A 120 7.18 7.60 6.50
C ARG A 120 7.10 6.41 7.43
N HIS A 121 6.13 5.55 7.17
CA HIS A 121 6.12 4.19 7.69
C HIS A 121 6.73 3.24 6.66
N SER A 122 7.59 2.34 7.14
CA SER A 122 8.09 1.22 6.37
C SER A 122 7.38 -0.06 6.80
N TYR A 123 6.97 -0.86 5.82
CA TYR A 123 6.33 -2.14 6.05
C TYR A 123 7.07 -3.24 5.30
N ARG A 124 7.28 -4.36 5.98
CA ARG A 124 7.48 -5.62 5.31
C ARG A 124 6.15 -6.13 4.83
N ALA A 125 6.10 -6.65 3.62
CA ALA A 125 4.87 -7.19 3.09
C ALA A 125 5.13 -8.45 2.26
N GLY A 126 4.09 -9.26 2.11
CA GLY A 126 4.21 -10.47 1.32
C GLY A 126 2.87 -11.09 0.99
N ILE A 127 2.93 -12.04 0.07
CA ILE A 127 1.81 -12.87 -0.35
C ILE A 127 2.00 -14.26 0.28
N GLY A 128 0.96 -14.89 0.83
CA GLY A 128 0.99 -16.23 1.40
C GLY A 128 1.58 -16.36 2.80
#